data_AF-M4UNA7-F1
#
_entry.id   AF-M4UNA7-F1
#
_cell.length_a   1.000
_cell.length_b   1.000
_cell.length_c   1.000
_cell.angle_alpha   90.00
_cell.angle_beta   90.00
_cell.angle_gamma   90.00
#
_symmetry.space_group_name_H-M   'P 1'
#
loop_
_entity.id
_entity.type
_entity.pdbx_description
1 polymer ?
#
loop_
_entity_poly.entity_id
_entity_poly.type
_entity_poly.pdbx_seq_one_letter_code
_entity_poly.pdbx_strand_id
1 'polypeptide(L)'
;MLMLAQSYHKSLKNRLTQFWKYLAYHHKWAESLLYLMFISGLLLWESVNSSWQIQRWMLLLHIVIGATLFSIIMGAFWASHRQFLYSSKNKFLRQTGLFIEWLLITSCLSGFYLLFYGAPGNTFSALIQNIHFYSSWLLAPLVFRHAMRWSVLNFKKFIKH
;
A
#
# COMPACT_ATOMS: atom_id res chain seq x y z
N MET A 1 -29.05 -11.66 -30.08
CA MET A 1 -28.07 -10.62 -29.67
C MET A 1 -27.99 -10.43 -28.14
N LEU A 2 -29.11 -10.39 -27.40
CA LEU A 2 -29.13 -10.29 -25.92
C LEU A 2 -28.45 -11.46 -25.16
N MET A 3 -28.57 -12.71 -25.61
CA MET A 3 -27.92 -13.87 -24.95
C MET A 3 -26.38 -13.87 -25.07
N LEU A 4 -25.81 -13.31 -26.14
CA LEU A 4 -24.36 -13.20 -26.32
C LEU A 4 -23.77 -12.14 -25.37
N ALA A 5 -24.47 -11.01 -25.17
CA ALA A 5 -24.08 -9.99 -24.20
C ALA A 5 -24.12 -10.52 -22.75
N GLN A 6 -25.13 -11.33 -22.41
CA GLN A 6 -25.27 -11.92 -21.08
C GLN A 6 -24.18 -12.97 -20.78
N SER A 7 -23.80 -13.77 -21.78
CA SER A 7 -22.67 -14.71 -21.71
C SER A 7 -21.32 -13.99 -21.52
N TYR A 8 -21.08 -12.92 -22.30
CA TYR A 8 -19.84 -12.13 -22.20
C TYR A 8 -19.71 -11.45 -20.83
N HIS A 9 -20.80 -10.91 -20.30
CA HIS A 9 -20.83 -10.24 -18.99
C HIS A 9 -20.58 -11.21 -17.83
N LYS A 10 -21.03 -12.47 -17.94
CA LYS A 10 -20.78 -13.54 -16.97
C LYS A 10 -19.32 -14.01 -17.01
N SER A 11 -18.74 -14.12 -18.21
CA SER A 11 -17.32 -14.43 -18.44
C SER A 11 -16.39 -13.34 -17.87
N LEU A 12 -16.71 -12.06 -18.11
CA LEU A 12 -15.91 -10.93 -17.60
C LEU A 12 -15.93 -10.86 -16.07
N LYS A 13 -17.12 -11.04 -15.45
CA LYS A 13 -17.25 -11.10 -13.98
C LYS A 13 -16.46 -12.26 -13.38
N ASN A 14 -16.47 -13.43 -14.00
CA ASN A 14 -15.69 -14.59 -13.54
C ASN A 14 -14.18 -14.35 -13.66
N ARG A 15 -13.71 -13.71 -14.74
CA ARG A 15 -12.29 -13.36 -14.90
C ARG A 15 -11.85 -12.30 -13.89
N LEU A 16 -12.66 -11.27 -13.68
CA LEU A 16 -12.39 -10.23 -12.68
C LEU A 16 -12.32 -10.86 -11.29
N THR A 17 -13.32 -11.64 -10.88
CA THR A 17 -13.31 -12.30 -9.56
C THR A 17 -12.14 -13.26 -9.37
N GLN A 18 -11.72 -14.00 -10.40
CA GLN A 18 -10.50 -14.81 -10.34
C GLN A 18 -9.24 -13.96 -10.24
N PHE A 19 -9.14 -12.86 -10.98
CA PHE A 19 -8.03 -11.90 -10.89
C PHE A 19 -7.94 -11.27 -9.49
N TRP A 20 -9.07 -10.84 -8.91
CA TRP A 20 -9.14 -10.34 -7.54
C TRP A 20 -8.70 -11.40 -6.52
N LYS A 21 -9.14 -12.66 -6.68
CA LYS A 21 -8.70 -13.78 -5.83
C LYS A 21 -7.20 -14.08 -5.99
N TYR A 22 -6.67 -13.97 -7.20
CA TYR A 22 -5.25 -14.16 -7.47
C TYR A 22 -4.40 -13.08 -6.79
N LEU A 23 -4.74 -11.79 -6.97
CA LEU A 23 -4.08 -10.69 -6.28
C LEU A 23 -4.15 -10.82 -4.74
N ALA A 24 -5.31 -11.23 -4.23
CA ALA A 24 -5.55 -11.43 -2.81
C ALA A 24 -4.60 -12.44 -2.14
N TYR A 25 -4.11 -13.45 -2.87
CA TYR A 25 -3.20 -14.47 -2.34
C TYR A 25 -1.72 -14.04 -2.33
N HIS A 26 -1.40 -12.96 -3.03
CA HIS A 26 -0.04 -12.50 -3.27
C HIS A 26 0.42 -11.40 -2.28
N HIS A 27 0.34 -11.71 -0.97
CA HIS A 27 0.77 -10.82 0.13
C HIS A 27 2.18 -10.21 -0.05
N LYS A 28 3.10 -10.95 -0.69
CA LYS A 28 4.47 -10.50 -0.97
C LYS A 28 4.52 -9.27 -1.87
N TRP A 29 3.65 -9.21 -2.88
CA TRP A 29 3.60 -8.06 -3.79
C TRP A 29 3.09 -6.82 -3.07
N ALA A 30 2.05 -6.96 -2.23
CA ALA A 30 1.55 -5.86 -1.41
C ALA A 30 2.63 -5.35 -0.43
N GLU A 31 3.36 -6.25 0.22
CA GLU A 31 4.46 -5.90 1.13
C GLU A 31 5.61 -5.20 0.38
N SER A 32 6.09 -5.76 -0.72
CA SER A 32 7.17 -5.16 -1.53
C SER A 32 6.79 -3.79 -2.05
N LEU A 33 5.56 -3.62 -2.51
CA LEU A 33 5.07 -2.34 -3.03
C LEU A 33 4.93 -1.30 -1.92
N LEU A 34 4.51 -1.70 -0.71
CA LEU A 34 4.49 -0.81 0.45
C LEU A 34 5.89 -0.32 0.83
N TYR A 35 6.90 -1.19 0.82
CA TYR A 35 8.28 -0.76 1.07
C TYR A 35 8.84 0.09 -0.07
N LEU A 36 8.51 -0.21 -1.33
CA LEU A 36 8.90 0.62 -2.47
C LEU A 36 8.32 2.04 -2.35
N MET A 37 7.04 2.14 -1.98
CA MET A 37 6.37 3.43 -1.74
C MET A 37 7.00 4.18 -0.56
N PHE A 38 7.30 3.48 0.54
CA PHE A 38 7.99 4.09 1.67
C PHE A 38 9.39 4.63 1.31
N ILE A 39 10.21 3.83 0.64
CA ILE A 39 11.59 4.21 0.26
C ILE A 39 11.56 5.37 -0.74
N SER A 40 10.71 5.31 -1.76
CA SER A 40 10.57 6.41 -2.73
C SER A 40 10.09 7.69 -2.05
N GLY A 41 9.18 7.61 -1.08
CA GLY A 41 8.76 8.77 -0.27
C GLY A 41 9.87 9.31 0.64
N LEU A 42 10.66 8.42 1.24
CA LEU A 42 11.82 8.80 2.07
C LEU A 42 12.88 9.57 1.26
N LEU A 43 13.14 9.16 0.02
CA LEU A 43 14.06 9.87 -0.87
C LEU A 43 13.57 11.27 -1.30
N LEU A 44 12.28 11.55 -1.15
CA LEU A 44 11.69 12.87 -1.38
C LEU A 44 11.76 13.77 -0.15
N TRP A 45 12.21 13.25 0.99
CA TRP A 45 12.34 14.03 2.20
C TRP A 45 13.56 14.94 2.14
N GLU A 46 13.36 16.22 2.42
CA GLU A 46 14.39 17.25 2.35
C GLU A 46 15.63 16.92 3.20
N SER A 47 15.43 16.27 4.35
CA SER A 47 16.53 15.90 5.26
C SER A 47 17.47 14.82 4.70
N VAL A 48 17.06 14.05 3.69
CA VAL A 48 17.92 13.05 3.04
C VAL A 48 18.92 13.69 2.08
N ASN A 49 18.74 14.98 1.73
CA ASN A 49 19.63 15.75 0.86
C ASN A 49 19.99 15.03 -0.47
N SER A 50 18.98 14.39 -1.08
CA SER A 50 19.14 13.71 -2.37
C SER A 50 19.31 14.72 -3.51
N SER A 51 20.03 14.35 -4.58
CA SER A 51 20.14 15.21 -5.75
C SER A 51 18.78 15.48 -6.38
N TRP A 52 18.63 16.65 -6.97
CA TRP A 52 17.37 17.07 -7.59
C TRP A 52 16.91 16.12 -8.71
N GLN A 53 17.85 15.53 -9.46
CA GLN A 53 17.55 14.54 -10.50
C GLN A 53 16.86 13.30 -9.88
N ILE A 54 17.34 12.84 -8.72
CA ILE A 54 16.74 11.72 -8.00
C ILE A 54 15.35 12.13 -7.52
N GLN A 55 15.21 13.29 -6.85
CA GLN A 55 13.92 13.75 -6.34
C GLN A 55 12.86 13.86 -7.44
N ARG A 56 13.22 14.41 -8.61
CA ARG A 56 12.31 14.51 -9.77
C ARG A 56 11.78 13.15 -10.21
N TRP A 57 12.68 12.19 -10.44
CA TRP A 57 12.27 10.86 -10.89
C TRP A 57 11.54 10.08 -9.81
N MET A 58 11.98 10.18 -8.55
CA MET A 58 11.32 9.56 -7.41
C MET A 58 9.90 10.12 -7.23
N LEU A 59 9.69 11.42 -7.40
CA LEU A 59 8.37 12.04 -7.25
C LEU A 59 7.42 11.50 -8.32
N LEU A 60 7.88 11.47 -9.57
CA LEU A 60 7.09 10.93 -10.68
C LEU A 60 6.76 9.46 -10.47
N LEU A 61 7.74 8.63 -10.11
CA LEU A 61 7.52 7.21 -9.84
C LEU A 61 6.61 6.99 -8.64
N HIS A 62 6.79 7.74 -7.55
CA HIS A 62 5.98 7.64 -6.35
C HIS A 62 4.51 7.96 -6.66
N ILE A 63 4.26 9.04 -7.40
CA ILE A 63 2.92 9.41 -7.85
C ILE A 63 2.31 8.33 -8.75
N VAL A 64 3.01 7.92 -9.81
CA VAL A 64 2.48 6.99 -10.80
C VAL A 64 2.20 5.63 -10.17
N ILE A 65 3.17 5.07 -9.43
CA ILE A 65 3.04 3.77 -8.76
C ILE A 65 1.99 3.84 -7.65
N GLY A 66 1.97 4.93 -6.86
CA GLY A 66 1.00 5.15 -5.78
C GLY A 66 -0.44 5.19 -6.28
N ALA A 67 -0.71 6.03 -7.29
CA ALA A 67 -2.05 6.20 -7.84
C ALA A 67 -2.55 4.98 -8.63
N THR A 68 -1.65 4.16 -9.18
CA THR A 68 -2.02 3.00 -10.00
C THR A 68 -1.80 1.68 -9.27
N LEU A 69 -0.59 1.13 -9.34
CA LEU A 69 -0.24 -0.21 -8.85
C LEU A 69 -0.53 -0.36 -7.36
N PHE A 70 -0.15 0.62 -6.54
CA PHE A 70 -0.37 0.55 -5.10
C PHE A 70 -1.85 0.55 -4.77
N SER A 71 -2.61 1.48 -5.34
CA SER A 71 -4.06 1.57 -5.11
C SER A 71 -4.80 0.30 -5.53
N ILE A 72 -4.46 -0.28 -6.68
CA ILE A 72 -5.10 -1.51 -7.19
C ILE A 72 -4.68 -2.72 -6.34
N ILE A 73 -3.38 -2.95 -6.16
CA ILE A 73 -2.86 -4.15 -5.50
C ILE A 73 -3.18 -4.13 -4.01
N MET A 74 -2.95 -3.00 -3.35
CA MET A 74 -3.23 -2.85 -1.93
C MET A 74 -4.73 -2.86 -1.64
N GLY A 75 -5.55 -2.24 -2.49
CA GLY A 75 -7.01 -2.30 -2.37
C GLY A 75 -7.54 -3.73 -2.48
N ALA A 76 -7.05 -4.51 -3.45
CA ALA A 76 -7.41 -5.92 -3.61
C ALA A 76 -6.98 -6.78 -2.42
N PHE A 77 -5.73 -6.60 -1.99
CA PHE A 77 -5.17 -7.31 -0.86
C PHE A 77 -5.92 -6.96 0.43
N TRP A 78 -6.23 -5.69 0.67
CA TRP A 78 -6.95 -5.25 1.86
C TRP A 78 -8.35 -5.86 1.93
N ALA A 79 -9.10 -5.86 0.82
CA ALA A 79 -10.46 -6.41 0.77
C ALA A 79 -10.49 -7.90 1.16
N SER A 80 -9.51 -8.69 0.70
CA SER A 80 -9.41 -10.11 1.09
C SER A 80 -8.87 -10.31 2.50
N HIS A 81 -7.89 -9.50 2.90
CA HIS A 81 -7.21 -9.63 4.19
C HIS A 81 -8.12 -9.25 5.36
N ARG A 82 -9.03 -8.29 5.16
CA ARG A 82 -9.96 -7.80 6.18
C ARG A 82 -10.84 -8.91 6.77
N GLN A 83 -11.27 -9.88 5.95
CA GLN A 83 -12.05 -11.03 6.44
C GLN A 83 -11.24 -11.93 7.40
N PHE A 84 -9.93 -12.07 7.18
CA PHE A 84 -9.03 -12.81 8.07
C PHE A 84 -8.77 -12.08 9.39
N LEU A 85 -8.70 -10.74 9.37
CA LEU A 85 -8.55 -9.95 10.59
C LEU A 85 -9.74 -10.10 11.55
N TYR A 86 -10.97 -10.12 11.03
CA TYR A 86 -12.17 -10.28 11.85
C TYR A 86 -12.36 -11.69 12.40
N SER A 87 -11.89 -12.71 11.68
CA SER A 87 -12.00 -14.12 12.08
C SER A 87 -10.84 -14.60 12.98
N SER A 88 -9.74 -13.83 13.06
CA SER A 88 -8.58 -14.19 13.88
C SER A 88 -8.89 -14.13 15.38
N LYS A 89 -8.59 -15.23 16.09
CA LYS A 89 -8.65 -15.29 17.57
C LYS A 89 -7.48 -14.59 18.25
N ASN A 90 -6.41 -14.27 17.53
CA ASN A 90 -5.22 -13.65 18.09
C ASN A 90 -5.38 -12.13 18.20
N LYS A 91 -5.49 -11.63 19.44
CA LYS A 91 -5.69 -10.20 19.73
C LYS A 91 -4.59 -9.31 19.14
N PHE A 92 -3.33 -9.75 19.16
CA PHE A 92 -2.19 -8.99 18.61
C PHE A 92 -2.32 -8.79 17.10
N LEU A 93 -2.62 -9.85 16.35
CA LEU A 93 -2.77 -9.78 14.89
C LEU A 93 -3.97 -8.90 14.51
N ARG A 94 -5.07 -8.97 15.26
CA ARG A 94 -6.25 -8.15 15.02
C ARG A 94 -5.98 -6.66 15.29
N GLN A 95 -5.38 -6.32 16.43
CA GLN A 95 -5.09 -4.92 16.78
C GLN A 95 -4.07 -4.30 15.83
N THR A 96 -2.97 -4.99 15.56
CA THR A 96 -1.95 -4.50 14.62
C THR A 96 -2.51 -4.39 13.20
N GLY A 97 -3.32 -5.35 12.74
CA GLY A 97 -3.99 -5.27 11.43
C GLY A 97 -4.95 -4.09 11.31
N LEU A 98 -5.77 -3.82 12.34
CA LEU A 98 -6.65 -2.65 12.37
C LEU A 98 -5.86 -1.34 12.40
N PHE A 99 -4.75 -1.29 13.13
CA PHE A 99 -3.92 -0.09 13.17
C PHE A 99 -3.22 0.17 11.83
N ILE A 100 -2.72 -0.89 11.17
CA ILE A 100 -2.21 -0.84 9.80
C ILE A 100 -3.29 -0.32 8.83
N GLU A 101 -4.52 -0.81 8.94
CA GLU A 101 -5.65 -0.37 8.10
C GLU A 101 -5.90 1.14 8.23
N TRP A 102 -5.96 1.67 9.46
CA TRP A 102 -6.14 3.10 9.67
C TRP A 102 -4.97 3.95 9.15
N LEU A 103 -3.74 3.49 9.35
CA LEU A 103 -2.55 4.16 8.82
C LEU A 103 -2.56 4.15 7.28
N LEU A 104 -2.97 3.05 6.66
CA LEU A 104 -3.07 2.92 5.21
C LEU A 104 -4.14 3.84 4.63
N ILE A 105 -5.32 3.91 5.23
CA ILE A 105 -6.39 4.83 4.84
C ILE A 105 -5.90 6.28 4.97
N THR A 106 -5.29 6.63 6.10
CA THR A 106 -4.77 7.97 6.36
C THR A 106 -3.72 8.36 5.32
N SER A 107 -2.74 7.48 5.08
CA SER A 107 -1.67 7.69 4.12
C SER A 107 -2.20 7.80 2.68
N CYS A 108 -3.16 6.95 2.29
CA CYS A 108 -3.80 7.04 0.97
C CYS A 108 -4.55 8.37 0.79
N LEU A 109 -5.40 8.76 1.74
CA LEU A 109 -6.19 9.99 1.65
C LEU A 109 -5.29 11.23 1.58
N SER A 110 -4.26 11.29 2.43
CA SER A 110 -3.30 12.38 2.40
C SER A 110 -2.47 12.39 1.11
N GLY A 111 -2.09 11.21 0.60
CA GLY A 111 -1.34 11.08 -0.66
C GLY A 111 -2.15 11.51 -1.88
N PHE A 112 -3.41 11.10 -1.97
CA PHE A 112 -4.33 11.58 -3.02
C PHE A 112 -4.60 13.07 -2.92
N TYR A 113 -4.70 13.63 -1.71
CA TYR A 113 -4.79 15.08 -1.56
C TYR A 113 -3.54 15.77 -2.15
N LEU A 114 -2.34 15.32 -1.79
CA LEU A 114 -1.09 15.89 -2.29
C LEU A 114 -0.91 15.70 -3.80
N LEU A 115 -1.46 14.64 -4.38
CA LEU A 115 -1.50 14.43 -5.83
C LEU A 115 -2.22 15.58 -6.55
N PHE A 116 -3.40 15.99 -6.05
CA PHE A 116 -4.24 16.99 -6.72
C PHE A 116 -3.85 18.43 -6.36
N TYR A 117 -3.46 18.68 -5.12
CA TYR A 117 -3.24 20.04 -4.60
C TYR A 117 -1.76 20.38 -4.39
N GLY A 118 -0.87 19.38 -4.39
CA GLY A 118 0.54 19.57 -4.09
C GLY A 118 0.82 20.07 -2.67
N ALA A 119 2.03 20.59 -2.47
CA ALA A 119 2.48 21.22 -1.23
C ALA A 119 2.88 22.68 -1.50
N PRO A 120 1.92 23.61 -1.69
CA PRO A 120 2.20 25.01 -2.02
C PRO A 120 2.81 25.83 -0.87
N GLY A 121 3.11 25.22 0.28
CA GLY A 121 3.73 25.88 1.43
C GLY A 121 2.76 26.52 2.42
N ASN A 122 1.44 26.32 2.27
CA ASN A 122 0.45 26.76 3.25
C ASN A 122 0.37 25.78 4.45
N THR A 123 -0.09 26.27 5.60
CA THR A 123 -0.15 25.49 6.86
C THR A 123 -0.93 24.19 6.71
N PHE A 124 -2.04 24.19 5.97
CA PHE A 124 -2.86 23.00 5.78
C PHE A 124 -2.15 21.94 4.93
N SER A 125 -1.52 22.34 3.83
CA SER A 125 -0.74 21.43 2.97
C SER A 125 0.46 20.85 3.69
N ALA A 126 1.14 21.65 4.53
CA ALA A 126 2.23 21.18 5.39
C ALA A 126 1.72 20.14 6.41
N LEU A 127 0.55 20.37 7.00
CA LEU A 127 -0.09 19.38 7.89
C LEU A 127 -0.38 18.07 7.14
N ILE A 128 -0.96 18.12 5.95
CA ILE A 128 -1.27 16.92 5.16
C ILE A 128 0.02 16.18 4.75
N GLN A 129 1.06 16.91 4.36
CA GLN A 129 2.38 16.34 4.05
C GLN A 129 2.98 15.63 5.28
N ASN A 130 2.90 16.25 6.45
CA ASN A 130 3.34 15.63 7.71
C ASN A 130 2.52 14.39 8.07
N ILE A 131 1.19 14.45 7.91
CA ILE A 131 0.32 13.28 8.12
C ILE A 131 0.71 12.14 7.19
N HIS A 132 0.92 12.42 5.90
CA HIS A 132 1.34 11.41 4.93
C HIS A 132 2.69 10.79 5.30
N PHE A 133 3.67 11.64 5.65
CA PHE A 133 5.01 11.22 6.03
C PHE A 133 5.01 10.39 7.32
N TYR A 134 4.47 10.90 8.42
CA TYR A 134 4.50 10.21 9.71
C TYR A 134 3.62 8.96 9.73
N SER A 135 2.48 8.94 9.00
CA SER A 135 1.70 7.71 8.84
C SER A 135 2.50 6.63 8.13
N SER A 136 3.26 6.96 7.08
CA SER A 136 4.12 6.00 6.38
C SER A 136 5.27 5.48 7.24
N TRP A 137 5.89 6.35 8.05
CA TRP A 137 6.94 5.98 9.01
C TRP A 137 6.48 5.01 10.09
N LEU A 138 5.22 5.11 10.53
CA LEU A 138 4.63 4.14 11.45
C LEU A 138 4.18 2.87 10.72
N LEU A 139 3.63 3.03 9.51
CA LEU A 139 3.07 1.94 8.72
C LEU A 139 4.14 0.90 8.34
N ALA A 140 5.27 1.32 7.78
CA ALA A 140 6.27 0.37 7.26
C ALA A 140 6.86 -0.56 8.35
N PRO A 141 7.35 -0.08 9.51
CA PRO A 141 7.82 -0.94 10.59
C PRO A 141 6.72 -1.80 11.19
N LEU A 142 5.49 -1.28 11.29
CA LEU A 142 4.36 -2.02 11.83
C LEU A 142 3.94 -3.18 10.92
N VAL A 143 3.89 -2.94 9.60
CA VAL A 143 3.66 -3.98 8.59
C VAL A 143 4.76 -5.03 8.66
N PHE A 144 6.03 -4.63 8.76
CA PHE A 144 7.14 -5.57 8.94
C PHE A 144 6.95 -6.44 10.19
N ARG A 145 6.62 -5.83 11.34
CA ARG A 145 6.41 -6.55 12.61
C ARG A 145 5.19 -7.47 12.58
N HIS A 146 4.11 -7.05 11.90
CA HIS A 146 2.88 -7.82 11.71
C HIS A 146 3.11 -9.02 10.78
N ALA A 147 3.83 -8.79 9.68
CA ALA A 147 4.09 -9.80 8.66
C ALA A 147 5.29 -10.70 8.99
N MET A 148 6.14 -10.38 9.98
CA MET A 148 7.45 -11.03 10.23
C MET A 148 7.49 -12.56 10.13
N ARG A 149 6.42 -13.28 10.52
CA ARG A 149 6.36 -14.76 10.38
C ARG A 149 6.23 -15.24 8.92
N TRP A 150 5.63 -14.43 8.06
CA TRP A 150 5.33 -14.72 6.65
C TRP A 150 5.87 -13.65 5.67
N SER A 151 6.68 -12.71 6.17
CA SER A 151 7.24 -11.60 5.42
C SER A 151 8.21 -12.09 4.34
N VAL A 152 8.30 -11.33 3.25
CA VAL A 152 9.35 -11.49 2.23
C VAL A 152 10.74 -11.42 2.86
N LEU A 153 10.90 -10.62 3.92
CA LEU A 153 12.15 -10.36 4.62
C LEU A 153 12.41 -11.33 5.79
N ASN A 154 11.80 -12.52 5.80
CA ASN A 154 11.99 -13.48 6.90
C ASN A 154 13.43 -14.01 6.96
N PHE A 155 14.26 -13.38 7.81
CA PHE A 155 15.68 -13.70 8.03
C PHE A 155 15.93 -15.13 8.54
N LYS A 156 14.93 -15.81 9.13
CA LYS A 156 15.10 -17.20 9.58
C LYS A 156 15.33 -18.19 8.44
N LYS A 157 14.98 -17.83 7.19
CA LYS A 157 15.33 -18.62 6.01
C LYS A 157 16.82 -18.57 5.68
N PHE A 158 17.52 -17.49 6.06
CA PHE A 158 18.92 -17.27 5.74
C PHE A 158 19.87 -17.67 6.88
N ILE A 159 19.38 -17.80 8.11
CA ILE A 159 20.17 -18.19 9.30
C ILE A 159 20.33 -19.73 9.41
N LYS A 160 19.73 -20.51 8.49
CA LYS A 160 19.76 -21.98 8.54
C LYS A 160 20.91 -22.64 7.74
N HIS A 161 21.93 -21.88 7.36
CA HIS A 161 23.16 -22.40 6.75
C HIS A 161 24.36 -22.03 7.59
#